data_AF-A0A933AYR9-F1
#
_entry.id   AF-A0A933AYR9-F1
#
_cell.length_a   1.000
_cell.length_b   1.000
_cell.length_c   1.000
_cell.angle_alpha   90.00
_cell.angle_beta   90.00
_cell.angle_gamma   90.00
#
_symmetry.space_group_name_H-M   'P 1'
#
loop_
_entity.id
_entity.type
_entity.pdbx_description
1 polymer ?
#
loop_
_entity_poly.entity_id
_entity_poly.type
_entity_poly.pdbx_seq_one_letter_code
_entity_poly.pdbx_strand_id
1 'polypeptide(L)'
;MAGCATPQYALRPAPMPEESGEALHIERAISAVQGKEFEQEGARPIGPAERLRGFEVQPLVDRLSRVTERPSLRYRAYLYPDEDPNAAALADGRIYLSTGMINYLAQRGGRPDELAFVLSHEIAHTVAQHLVKRYRTMQQRQLLIALVAAGASAATQQASPAIQQAGQVAVNAASLLKDVADSGFSQEQELEADQLGIRYVIQAGFEPKAALALLQDFERFENPSPFLRTHPYVAIRRQYLERYLAETGRLGAAPAGGVDTRSSPAQTAARTARLKQWREAQRLYPVGSVSWNNLQRQIDALEAQR
;
A
#
# COMPACT_ATOMS: atom_id res chain seq x y z
N MET A 1 8.93 -4.63 -48.43
CA MET A 1 7.99 -4.04 -47.45
C MET A 1 7.83 -5.04 -46.32
N ALA A 2 8.48 -4.82 -45.18
CA ALA A 2 8.31 -5.61 -43.98
C ALA A 2 7.67 -4.69 -42.93
N GLY A 3 6.42 -5.00 -42.57
CA GLY A 3 5.63 -4.20 -41.63
C GLY A 3 6.19 -4.30 -40.21
N CYS A 4 6.25 -3.16 -39.53
CA CYS A 4 6.70 -2.99 -38.15
C CYS A 4 5.95 -3.92 -37.18
N ALA A 5 6.68 -4.82 -36.52
CA ALA A 5 6.24 -5.43 -35.28
C ALA A 5 6.60 -4.47 -34.13
N THR A 6 5.58 -3.91 -33.46
CA THR A 6 5.74 -3.18 -32.19
C THR A 6 6.36 -4.10 -31.13
N PRO A 7 7.42 -3.69 -30.39
CA PRO A 7 7.98 -4.53 -29.34
C PRO A 7 7.02 -4.57 -28.14
N GLN A 8 6.34 -5.70 -27.95
CA GLN A 8 5.63 -6.09 -26.72
C GLN A 8 6.65 -6.29 -25.59
N TYR A 9 7.07 -5.22 -24.91
CA TYR A 9 7.96 -5.32 -23.73
C TYR A 9 7.56 -4.38 -22.60
N ALA A 10 6.29 -4.46 -22.20
CA ALA A 10 5.87 -4.23 -20.82
C ALA A 10 5.21 -5.54 -20.38
N LEU A 11 6.00 -6.51 -19.91
CA LEU A 11 5.42 -7.66 -19.25
C LEU A 11 4.75 -7.10 -17.99
N ARG A 12 3.41 -6.97 -18.05
CA ARG A 12 2.58 -6.80 -16.87
C ARG A 12 3.02 -7.86 -15.85
N PRO A 13 3.13 -7.52 -14.56
CA PRO A 13 3.35 -8.56 -13.57
C PRO A 13 2.25 -9.63 -13.72
N ALA A 14 2.61 -10.89 -13.48
CA ALA A 14 1.62 -11.96 -13.52
C ALA A 14 0.47 -11.57 -12.59
N PRO A 15 -0.79 -11.70 -13.04
CA PRO A 15 -1.92 -11.39 -12.18
C PRO A 15 -1.81 -12.25 -10.91
N MET A 16 -2.11 -11.65 -9.76
CA MET A 16 -2.29 -12.42 -8.54
C MET A 16 -3.33 -13.51 -8.81
N PRO A 17 -3.19 -14.71 -8.22
CA PRO A 17 -4.16 -15.79 -8.44
C PRO A 17 -5.59 -15.29 -8.22
N GLU A 18 -6.51 -15.79 -9.05
CA GLU A 18 -7.91 -15.39 -9.06
C GLU A 18 -8.48 -15.45 -7.64
N GLU A 19 -9.09 -14.35 -7.19
CA GLU A 19 -9.56 -14.23 -5.82
C GLU A 19 -10.61 -15.29 -5.51
N SER A 20 -10.41 -16.05 -4.43
CA SER A 20 -11.47 -16.88 -3.87
C SER A 20 -12.72 -16.04 -3.64
N GLY A 21 -13.91 -16.58 -3.93
CA GLY A 21 -15.18 -15.85 -3.71
C GLY A 21 -15.36 -15.32 -2.28
N GLU A 22 -14.72 -15.96 -1.29
CA GLU A 22 -14.66 -15.52 0.10
C GLU A 22 -13.88 -14.20 0.27
N ALA A 23 -12.69 -14.09 -0.33
CA ALA A 23 -11.87 -12.87 -0.26
C ALA A 23 -12.64 -11.66 -0.81
N LEU A 24 -13.29 -11.81 -1.97
CA LEU A 24 -14.11 -10.75 -2.57
C LEU A 24 -15.28 -10.33 -1.66
N HIS A 25 -15.87 -11.27 -0.92
CA HIS A 25 -16.93 -10.97 0.04
C HIS A 25 -16.40 -10.14 1.22
N ILE A 26 -15.23 -10.50 1.75
CA ILE A 26 -14.55 -9.76 2.82
C ILE A 26 -14.17 -8.36 2.34
N GLU A 27 -13.61 -8.23 1.14
CA GLU A 27 -13.25 -6.93 0.55
C GLU A 27 -14.47 -5.99 0.48
N ARG A 28 -15.61 -6.50 0.00
CA ARG A 28 -16.86 -5.74 -0.07
C ARG A 28 -17.37 -5.34 1.30
N ALA A 29 -17.33 -6.25 2.28
CA ALA A 29 -17.84 -5.99 3.62
C ALA A 29 -17.01 -4.92 4.36
N ILE A 30 -15.68 -5.04 4.34
CA ILE A 30 -14.78 -4.05 4.98
C ILE A 30 -14.92 -2.70 4.27
N SER A 31 -14.92 -2.69 2.93
CA SER A 31 -15.02 -1.44 2.17
C SER A 31 -16.38 -0.76 2.37
N ALA A 32 -17.46 -1.50 2.59
CA ALA A 32 -18.77 -0.92 2.90
C ALA A 32 -18.77 -0.20 4.25
N VAL A 33 -18.13 -0.78 5.27
CA VAL A 33 -18.01 -0.15 6.60
C VAL A 33 -17.15 1.11 6.53
N GLN A 34 -15.92 1.00 6.03
CA GLN A 34 -14.99 2.13 5.91
C GLN A 34 -15.51 3.23 4.99
N GLY A 35 -16.12 2.84 3.87
CA GLY A 35 -16.66 3.80 2.92
C GLY A 35 -17.76 4.66 3.51
N LYS A 36 -18.61 4.08 4.38
CA LYS A 36 -19.66 4.81 5.07
C LYS A 36 -19.10 5.83 6.07
N GLU A 37 -18.00 5.49 6.76
CA GLU A 37 -17.33 6.41 7.69
C GLU A 37 -16.81 7.64 6.93
N PHE A 38 -16.07 7.44 5.83
CA PHE A 38 -15.61 8.55 5.00
C PHE A 38 -16.77 9.36 4.40
N GLU A 39 -17.85 8.72 3.96
CA GLU A 39 -19.04 9.43 3.46
C GLU A 39 -19.69 10.30 4.55
N GLN A 40 -19.74 9.82 5.80
CA GLN A 40 -20.22 10.59 6.96
C GLN A 40 -19.30 11.76 7.31
N GLU A 41 -18.00 11.61 7.08
CA GLU A 41 -17.01 12.69 7.20
C GLU A 41 -17.08 13.69 6.04
N GLY A 42 -17.96 13.48 5.05
CA GLY A 42 -18.15 14.40 3.92
C GLY A 42 -17.21 14.14 2.75
N ALA A 43 -16.66 12.92 2.63
CA ALA A 43 -15.89 12.53 1.48
C ALA A 43 -16.69 12.66 0.18
N ARG A 44 -16.04 13.14 -0.87
CA ARG A 44 -16.60 13.28 -2.22
C ARG A 44 -15.64 12.72 -3.27
N PRO A 45 -16.15 12.21 -4.40
CA PRO A 45 -15.29 11.79 -5.50
C PRO A 45 -14.50 12.99 -6.05
N ILE A 46 -13.27 12.72 -6.51
CA ILE A 46 -12.45 13.65 -7.27
C ILE A 46 -12.68 13.39 -8.76
N GLY A 47 -13.10 14.42 -9.50
CA GLY A 47 -13.39 14.29 -10.93
C GLY A 47 -12.15 14.01 -11.78
N PRO A 48 -12.27 13.37 -12.95
CA PRO A 48 -11.13 13.06 -13.83
C PRO A 48 -10.40 14.30 -14.37
N ALA A 49 -11.06 15.45 -14.43
CA ALA A 49 -10.48 16.74 -14.84
C ALA A 49 -10.27 17.70 -13.65
N GLU A 50 -10.60 17.28 -12.43
CA GLU A 50 -10.48 18.12 -11.25
C GLU A 50 -9.01 18.27 -10.85
N ARG A 51 -8.61 19.51 -10.56
CA ARG A 51 -7.27 19.85 -10.10
C ARG A 51 -7.31 20.34 -8.66
N LEU A 52 -6.59 19.65 -7.78
CA LEU A 52 -6.46 20.01 -6.37
C LEU A 52 -5.07 20.60 -6.13
N ARG A 53 -4.97 21.92 -5.94
CA ARG A 53 -3.67 22.61 -5.78
C ARG A 53 -2.66 22.30 -6.92
N GLY A 54 -3.16 22.07 -8.13
CA GLY A 54 -2.34 21.72 -9.30
C GLY A 54 -2.18 20.21 -9.54
N PHE A 55 -2.60 19.35 -8.61
CA PHE A 55 -2.56 17.90 -8.77
C PHE A 55 -3.77 17.37 -9.56
N GLU A 56 -3.50 16.55 -10.57
CA GLU A 56 -4.48 15.76 -11.30
C GLU A 56 -4.60 14.37 -10.67
N VAL A 57 -5.28 14.29 -9.53
CA VAL A 57 -5.28 13.09 -8.66
C VAL A 57 -5.85 11.85 -9.36
N GLN A 58 -7.04 11.93 -9.97
CA GLN A 58 -7.64 10.77 -10.62
C GLN A 58 -6.81 10.27 -11.82
N PRO A 59 -6.28 11.13 -12.73
CA PRO A 59 -5.34 10.71 -13.75
C PRO A 59 -4.07 10.02 -13.21
N LEU A 60 -3.54 10.44 -12.05
CA LEU A 60 -2.43 9.75 -11.39
C LEU A 60 -2.84 8.34 -10.93
N VAL A 61 -3.97 8.20 -10.25
CA VAL A 61 -4.53 6.89 -9.83
C VAL A 61 -4.70 5.96 -11.04
N ASP A 62 -5.25 6.47 -12.14
CA ASP A 62 -5.44 5.70 -13.36
C ASP A 62 -4.09 5.26 -13.97
N ARG A 63 -3.08 6.12 -13.94
CA ARG A 63 -1.74 5.80 -14.46
C ARG A 63 -1.04 4.74 -13.62
N LEU A 64 -1.13 4.84 -12.30
CA LEU A 64 -0.52 3.92 -11.35
C LEU A 64 -1.21 2.55 -11.34
N SER A 65 -2.53 2.51 -11.31
CA SER A 65 -3.30 1.25 -11.29
C SER A 65 -3.08 0.39 -12.53
N ARG A 66 -2.81 0.99 -13.70
CA ARG A 66 -2.55 0.25 -14.95
C ARG A 66 -1.31 -0.64 -14.91
N VAL A 67 -0.34 -0.34 -14.04
CA VAL A 67 0.93 -1.07 -13.95
C VAL A 67 0.97 -2.09 -12.81
N THR A 68 -0.14 -2.27 -12.07
CA THR A 68 -0.23 -3.23 -10.97
C THR A 68 -0.68 -4.62 -11.43
N GLU A 69 -0.71 -5.55 -10.48
CA GLU A 69 -1.28 -6.89 -10.61
C GLU A 69 -2.81 -6.93 -10.63
N ARG A 70 -3.51 -5.87 -10.20
CA ARG A 70 -4.99 -5.76 -10.21
C ARG A 70 -5.49 -4.63 -11.13
N PRO A 71 -5.09 -4.57 -12.42
CA PRO A 71 -5.42 -3.43 -13.29
C PRO A 71 -6.89 -3.40 -13.75
N SER A 72 -7.66 -4.47 -13.48
CA SER A 72 -9.10 -4.55 -13.74
C SER A 72 -9.95 -4.01 -12.59
N LEU A 73 -9.38 -3.83 -11.40
CA LEU A 73 -10.07 -3.20 -10.28
C LEU A 73 -10.33 -1.72 -10.61
N ARG A 74 -11.54 -1.24 -10.31
CA ARG A 74 -11.95 0.14 -10.65
C ARG A 74 -11.51 1.10 -9.55
N TYR A 75 -10.30 1.63 -9.68
CA TYR A 75 -9.78 2.61 -8.73
C TYR A 75 -10.44 4.00 -8.89
N ARG A 76 -10.84 4.62 -7.77
CA ARG A 76 -11.45 5.96 -7.75
C ARG A 76 -10.92 6.78 -6.58
N ALA A 77 -10.52 8.02 -6.84
CA ALA A 77 -10.03 8.93 -5.83
C ALA A 77 -11.18 9.74 -5.20
N TYR A 78 -11.09 9.95 -3.89
CA TYR A 78 -12.02 10.72 -3.07
C TYR A 78 -11.23 11.71 -2.23
N LEU A 79 -11.79 12.89 -2.03
CA LEU A 79 -11.29 13.92 -1.14
C LEU A 79 -12.21 13.98 0.08
N TYR A 80 -11.66 13.98 1.28
CA TYR A 80 -12.42 14.18 2.51
C TYR A 80 -11.85 15.35 3.34
N PRO A 81 -12.72 16.10 4.05
CA PRO A 81 -12.30 17.28 4.80
C PRO A 81 -11.63 16.88 6.13
N ASP A 82 -10.31 16.94 6.13
CA ASP A 82 -9.47 16.75 7.31
C ASP A 82 -8.18 17.56 7.09
N GLU A 83 -7.80 18.37 8.08
CA GLU A 83 -6.62 19.24 8.01
C GLU A 83 -5.32 18.47 8.24
N ASP A 84 -5.39 17.31 8.90
CA ASP A 84 -4.24 16.45 9.11
C ASP A 84 -3.90 15.68 7.81
N PRO A 85 -2.61 15.61 7.42
CA PRO A 85 -2.20 14.81 6.28
C PRO A 85 -2.52 13.33 6.48
N ASN A 86 -3.31 12.74 5.59
CA ASN A 86 -3.62 11.31 5.62
C ASN A 86 -4.08 10.80 4.24
N ALA A 87 -3.95 9.49 4.02
CA ALA A 87 -4.42 8.77 2.84
C ALA A 87 -4.81 7.33 3.23
N ALA A 88 -5.79 6.76 2.54
CA ALA A 88 -6.22 5.38 2.74
C ALA A 88 -6.77 4.78 1.45
N ALA A 89 -6.51 3.49 1.20
CA ALA A 89 -7.26 2.72 0.21
C ALA A 89 -8.15 1.66 0.85
N LEU A 90 -9.37 1.55 0.32
CA LEU A 90 -10.27 0.46 0.61
C LEU A 90 -9.94 -0.74 -0.29
N ALA A 91 -10.40 -1.91 0.14
CA ALA A 91 -10.16 -3.14 -0.60
C ALA A 91 -10.85 -3.17 -1.98
N ASP A 92 -11.91 -2.38 -2.17
CA ASP A 92 -12.66 -2.27 -3.44
C ASP A 92 -12.09 -1.25 -4.44
N GLY A 93 -10.94 -0.64 -4.15
CA GLY A 93 -10.23 0.29 -5.04
C GLY A 93 -10.58 1.77 -4.84
N ARG A 94 -11.45 2.12 -3.89
CA ARG A 94 -11.62 3.53 -3.50
C ARG A 94 -10.38 4.00 -2.72
N ILE A 95 -9.85 5.16 -3.11
CA ILE A 95 -8.68 5.79 -2.48
C ILE A 95 -9.14 7.14 -1.92
N TYR A 96 -8.93 7.37 -0.64
CA TYR A 96 -9.29 8.58 0.08
C TYR A 96 -8.04 9.39 0.39
N LEU A 97 -8.09 10.70 0.16
CA LEU A 97 -7.06 11.66 0.48
C LEU A 97 -7.67 12.77 1.35
N SER A 98 -6.98 13.15 2.43
CA SER A 98 -7.39 14.31 3.21
C SER A 98 -7.07 15.62 2.48
N THR A 99 -7.82 16.67 2.77
CA THR A 99 -7.44 18.04 2.37
C THR A 99 -6.07 18.44 2.90
N GLY A 100 -5.69 17.97 4.08
CA GLY A 100 -4.38 18.14 4.70
C GLY A 100 -3.24 17.58 3.87
N MET A 101 -3.40 16.36 3.34
CA MET A 101 -2.37 15.71 2.51
C MET A 101 -2.12 16.51 1.22
N ILE A 102 -3.18 16.94 0.56
CA ILE A 102 -3.08 17.78 -0.65
C ILE A 102 -2.36 19.09 -0.35
N ASN A 103 -2.74 19.77 0.74
CA ASN A 103 -2.13 21.04 1.12
C ASN A 103 -0.65 20.86 1.52
N TYR A 104 -0.33 19.81 2.26
CA TYR A 104 1.02 19.47 2.66
C TYR A 104 1.94 19.27 1.44
N LEU A 105 1.53 18.44 0.48
CA LEU A 105 2.31 18.21 -0.74
C LEU A 105 2.42 19.49 -1.61
N ALA A 106 1.38 20.32 -1.65
CA ALA A 106 1.43 21.60 -2.37
C ALA A 106 2.46 22.57 -1.77
N GLN A 107 2.54 22.65 -0.44
CA GLN A 107 3.52 23.48 0.27
C GLN A 107 4.97 23.02 0.06
N ARG A 108 5.16 21.73 -0.25
CA ARG A 108 6.47 21.12 -0.58
C ARG A 108 6.92 21.33 -2.02
N GLY A 109 6.28 22.26 -2.75
CA GLY A 109 6.59 22.55 -4.14
C GLY A 109 5.74 21.76 -5.14
N GLY A 110 4.70 21.06 -4.68
CA GLY A 110 3.66 20.52 -5.57
C GLY A 110 4.14 19.42 -6.51
N ARG A 111 5.10 18.60 -6.08
CA ARG A 111 5.73 17.59 -6.96
C ARG A 111 4.79 16.40 -7.18
N PRO A 112 4.38 16.10 -8.43
CA PRO A 112 3.51 14.96 -8.71
C PRO A 112 4.12 13.61 -8.29
N ASP A 113 5.45 13.50 -8.24
CA ASP A 113 6.17 12.29 -7.85
C ASP A 113 5.94 11.90 -6.37
N GLU A 114 5.80 12.88 -5.47
CA GLU A 114 5.50 12.61 -4.05
C GLU A 114 4.07 12.08 -3.90
N LEU A 115 3.10 12.73 -4.55
CA LEU A 115 1.72 12.26 -4.59
C LEU A 115 1.61 10.88 -5.25
N ALA A 116 2.39 10.63 -6.31
CA ALA A 116 2.42 9.34 -6.97
C ALA A 116 2.89 8.22 -6.03
N PHE A 117 3.86 8.50 -5.14
CA PHE A 117 4.27 7.52 -4.13
C PHE A 117 3.17 7.26 -3.09
N VAL A 118 2.55 8.30 -2.53
CA VAL A 118 1.40 8.14 -1.59
C VAL A 118 0.30 7.28 -2.21
N LEU A 119 -0.15 7.64 -3.42
CA LEU A 119 -1.18 6.89 -4.13
C LEU A 119 -0.75 5.45 -4.44
N SER A 120 0.51 5.24 -4.84
CA SER A 120 1.01 3.90 -5.16
C SER A 120 1.13 3.01 -3.93
N HIS A 121 1.49 3.59 -2.78
CA HIS A 121 1.53 2.90 -1.51
C HIS A 121 0.12 2.43 -1.11
N GLU A 122 -0.88 3.31 -1.17
CA GLU A 122 -2.28 2.92 -0.91
C GLU A 122 -2.78 1.85 -1.88
N ILE A 123 -2.52 2.00 -3.18
CA ILE A 123 -2.84 0.98 -4.20
C ILE A 123 -2.15 -0.36 -3.86
N ALA A 124 -0.93 -0.34 -3.33
CA ALA A 124 -0.22 -1.55 -2.93
C ALA A 124 -0.92 -2.28 -1.77
N HIS A 125 -1.49 -1.59 -0.78
CA HIS A 125 -2.30 -2.23 0.26
C HIS A 125 -3.51 -2.98 -0.33
N THR A 126 -4.19 -2.38 -1.30
CA THR A 126 -5.29 -3.02 -2.02
C THR A 126 -4.82 -4.21 -2.86
N VAL A 127 -3.71 -4.09 -3.57
CA VAL A 127 -3.15 -5.16 -4.41
C VAL A 127 -2.69 -6.35 -3.56
N ALA A 128 -2.03 -6.09 -2.44
CA ALA A 128 -1.55 -7.11 -1.51
C ALA A 128 -2.63 -7.64 -0.55
N GLN A 129 -3.87 -7.13 -0.67
CA GLN A 129 -5.03 -7.50 0.14
C GLN A 129 -4.78 -7.41 1.65
N HIS A 130 -4.05 -6.39 2.09
CA HIS A 130 -3.64 -6.27 3.50
C HIS A 130 -4.83 -6.21 4.47
N LEU A 131 -5.94 -5.56 4.09
CA LEU A 131 -7.16 -5.53 4.90
C LEU A 131 -7.83 -6.91 5.03
N VAL A 132 -7.84 -7.71 3.95
CA VAL A 132 -8.39 -9.08 3.98
C VAL A 132 -7.53 -9.99 4.85
N LYS A 133 -6.19 -9.92 4.69
CA LYS A 133 -5.24 -10.66 5.53
C LYS A 133 -5.43 -10.29 7.01
N ARG A 134 -5.54 -8.99 7.33
CA ARG A 134 -5.80 -8.50 8.69
C ARG A 134 -7.12 -9.03 9.24
N TYR A 135 -8.21 -8.97 8.47
CA TYR A 135 -9.50 -9.51 8.88
C TYR A 135 -9.42 -10.99 9.24
N ARG A 136 -8.76 -11.80 8.40
CA ARG A 136 -8.56 -13.23 8.67
C ARG A 136 -7.76 -13.48 9.96
N THR A 137 -6.67 -12.74 10.18
CA THR A 137 -5.88 -12.86 11.41
C THR A 137 -6.70 -12.48 12.65
N MET A 138 -7.47 -11.39 12.59
CA MET A 138 -8.31 -10.96 13.71
C MET A 138 -9.47 -11.92 13.97
N GLN A 139 -10.11 -12.42 12.92
CA GLN A 139 -11.16 -13.44 13.01
C GLN A 139 -10.63 -14.73 13.68
N GLN A 140 -9.47 -15.23 13.23
CA GLN A 140 -8.82 -16.40 13.82
C GLN A 140 -8.49 -16.18 15.30
N ARG A 141 -7.97 -15.01 15.66
CA ARG A 141 -7.70 -14.65 17.06
C ARG A 141 -8.98 -14.68 17.91
N GLN A 142 -10.08 -14.12 17.41
CA GLN A 142 -11.36 -14.13 18.13
C GLN A 142 -11.91 -15.54 18.30
N LEU A 143 -11.78 -16.40 17.28
CA LEU A 143 -12.17 -17.81 17.38
C LEU A 143 -11.33 -18.57 18.42
N LEU A 144 -10.01 -18.33 18.47
CA LEU A 144 -9.14 -18.93 19.49
C LEU A 144 -9.52 -18.49 20.91
N ILE A 145 -9.83 -17.19 21.10
CA ILE A 145 -10.31 -16.66 22.39
C ILE A 145 -11.61 -17.35 22.79
N ALA A 146 -12.56 -17.49 21.87
CA ALA A 146 -13.84 -18.16 22.13
C ALA A 146 -13.66 -19.64 22.49
N LEU A 147 -12.75 -20.36 21.81
CA LEU A 147 -12.43 -21.76 22.11
C LEU A 147 -11.79 -21.93 23.48
N VAL A 148 -10.83 -21.07 23.86
CA VAL A 148 -10.21 -21.09 25.19
C VAL A 148 -11.24 -20.78 26.27
N ALA A 149 -12.12 -19.81 26.05
CA ALA A 149 -13.20 -19.49 26.97
C ALA A 149 -14.15 -20.67 27.15
N ALA A 150 -14.63 -21.29 26.07
CA ALA A 150 -15.50 -22.46 26.13
C ALA A 150 -14.85 -23.66 26.84
N GLY A 151 -13.56 -23.92 26.58
CA GLY A 151 -12.80 -24.98 27.26
C GLY A 151 -12.63 -24.73 28.76
N ALA A 152 -12.38 -23.48 29.16
CA ALA A 152 -12.32 -23.09 30.57
C ALA A 152 -13.68 -23.24 31.27
N SER A 153 -14.78 -22.90 30.60
CA SER A 153 -16.15 -23.10 31.10
C SER A 153 -16.50 -24.58 31.25
N ALA A 154 -16.08 -25.44 30.31
CA ALA A 154 -16.33 -26.89 30.38
C ALA A 154 -15.52 -27.60 31.48
N ALA A 155 -14.30 -27.12 31.76
CA ALA A 155 -13.44 -27.66 32.82
C ALA A 155 -13.91 -27.27 34.23
N THR A 156 -14.76 -26.24 34.36
CA THR A 156 -15.27 -25.76 35.64
C THR A 156 -16.79 -25.98 35.72
N GLN A 157 -17.24 -27.09 36.32
CA GLN A 157 -18.68 -27.33 36.59
C GLN A 157 -19.32 -26.26 37.52
N GLN A 158 -18.50 -25.35 38.08
CA GLN A 158 -18.89 -24.18 38.86
C GLN A 158 -18.41 -22.86 38.21
N ALA A 159 -18.28 -22.81 36.88
CA ALA A 159 -17.92 -21.61 36.16
C ALA A 159 -18.90 -20.48 36.52
N SER A 160 -18.39 -19.33 36.96
CA SER A 160 -19.24 -18.16 37.25
C SER A 160 -20.05 -17.77 36.00
N PRO A 161 -21.22 -17.12 36.15
CA PRO A 161 -22.03 -16.66 35.02
C PRO A 161 -21.23 -15.85 33.98
N ALA A 162 -20.18 -15.14 34.42
CA ALA A 162 -19.25 -14.41 33.57
C ALA A 162 -18.40 -15.33 32.66
N ILE A 163 -17.98 -16.51 33.13
CA ILE A 163 -17.23 -17.50 32.34
C ILE A 163 -18.16 -18.24 31.38
N GLN A 164 -19.41 -18.48 31.76
CA GLN A 164 -20.43 -19.04 30.85
C GLN A 164 -20.82 -18.05 29.75
N GLN A 165 -20.93 -16.75 30.06
CA GLN A 165 -21.09 -15.68 29.06
C GLN A 165 -19.84 -15.50 28.18
N ALA A 166 -18.64 -15.66 28.73
CA ALA A 166 -17.39 -15.62 27.95
C ALA A 166 -17.29 -16.79 26.94
N GLY A 167 -17.89 -17.95 27.25
CA GLY A 167 -18.06 -19.04 26.27
C GLY A 167 -19.05 -18.72 25.13
N GLN A 168 -19.85 -17.66 25.28
CA GLN A 168 -20.84 -17.17 24.30
C GLN A 168 -20.38 -15.87 23.62
N VAL A 169 -19.07 -15.63 23.49
CA VAL A 169 -18.55 -14.52 22.68
C VAL A 169 -18.97 -14.75 21.23
N ALA A 170 -20.13 -14.21 20.88
CA ALA A 170 -20.55 -14.06 19.50
C ALA A 170 -19.59 -13.05 18.87
N VAL A 171 -18.81 -13.50 17.89
CA VAL A 171 -17.97 -12.59 17.10
C VAL A 171 -18.91 -11.62 16.39
N ASN A 172 -19.00 -10.39 16.89
CA ASN A 172 -19.77 -9.35 16.23
C ASN A 172 -19.02 -8.97 14.95
N ALA A 173 -19.50 -9.45 13.81
CA ALA A 173 -18.87 -9.22 12.52
C ALA A 173 -18.74 -7.72 12.21
N ALA A 174 -19.70 -6.88 12.64
CA ALA A 174 -19.64 -5.44 12.42
C ALA A 174 -18.54 -4.78 13.26
N SER A 175 -18.36 -5.18 14.53
CA SER A 175 -17.26 -4.64 15.35
C SER A 175 -15.90 -5.10 14.82
N LEU A 176 -15.79 -6.36 14.38
CA LEU A 176 -14.55 -6.87 13.77
C LEU A 176 -14.17 -6.10 12.50
N LEU A 177 -15.14 -5.82 11.62
CA LEU A 177 -14.90 -5.03 10.41
C LEU A 177 -14.43 -3.62 10.76
N LYS A 178 -15.00 -3.01 11.80
CA LYS A 178 -14.55 -1.70 12.30
C LYS A 178 -13.14 -1.76 12.90
N ASP A 179 -12.84 -2.75 13.72
CA ASP A 179 -11.52 -2.89 14.32
C ASP A 179 -10.44 -3.09 13.24
N VAL A 180 -10.76 -3.84 12.17
CA VAL A 180 -9.90 -4.01 10.99
C VAL A 180 -9.66 -2.67 10.28
N ALA A 181 -10.68 -1.82 10.18
CA ALA A 181 -10.58 -0.51 9.56
C ALA A 181 -9.68 0.45 10.33
N ASP A 182 -9.81 0.48 11.66
CA ASP A 182 -9.15 1.45 12.53
C ASP A 182 -7.71 1.06 12.90
N SER A 183 -7.35 -0.21 12.72
CA SER A 183 -6.01 -0.72 13.07
C SER A 183 -4.93 -0.27 12.08
N GLY A 184 -3.74 0.08 12.59
CA GLY A 184 -2.55 0.31 11.76
C GLY A 184 -2.04 -0.96 11.08
N PHE A 185 -1.27 -0.81 10.00
CA PHE A 185 -0.63 -1.94 9.31
C PHE A 185 0.59 -2.46 10.09
N SER A 186 0.85 -3.77 9.98
CA SER A 186 2.08 -4.33 10.55
C SER A 186 3.30 -3.81 9.80
N GLN A 187 4.47 -3.86 10.43
CA GLN A 187 5.72 -3.46 9.79
C GLN A 187 5.94 -4.19 8.46
N GLU A 188 5.65 -5.49 8.40
CA GLU A 188 5.81 -6.30 7.18
C GLU A 188 4.86 -5.83 6.06
N GLN A 189 3.63 -5.46 6.42
CA GLN A 189 2.65 -4.94 5.46
C GLN A 189 3.09 -3.58 4.90
N GLU A 190 3.61 -2.70 5.76
CA GLU A 190 4.14 -1.39 5.34
C GLU A 190 5.34 -1.55 4.39
N LEU A 191 6.27 -2.45 4.70
CA LEU A 191 7.44 -2.72 3.86
C LEU A 191 7.07 -3.39 2.53
N GLU A 192 6.10 -4.31 2.55
CA GLU A 192 5.53 -4.89 1.32
C GLU A 192 4.86 -3.81 0.47
N ALA A 193 4.09 -2.92 1.08
CA ALA A 193 3.43 -1.80 0.40
C ALA A 193 4.43 -0.79 -0.18
N ASP A 194 5.52 -0.46 0.51
CA ASP A 194 6.58 0.41 0.00
C ASP A 194 7.30 -0.20 -1.20
N GLN A 195 7.63 -1.49 -1.13
CA GLN A 195 8.32 -2.19 -2.21
C GLN A 195 7.46 -2.26 -3.47
N LEU A 196 6.17 -2.58 -3.32
CA LEU A 196 5.20 -2.59 -4.40
C LEU A 196 4.95 -1.17 -4.93
N GLY A 197 4.73 -0.21 -4.03
CA GLY A 197 4.44 1.18 -4.34
C GLY A 197 5.56 1.82 -5.16
N ILE A 198 6.82 1.69 -4.73
CA ILE A 198 7.96 2.26 -5.47
C ILE A 198 8.14 1.61 -6.84
N ARG A 199 7.78 0.33 -6.95
CA ARG A 199 7.82 -0.38 -8.23
C ARG A 199 6.77 0.18 -9.19
N TYR A 200 5.56 0.49 -8.70
CA TYR A 200 4.53 1.13 -9.49
C TYR A 200 4.92 2.56 -9.88
N VAL A 201 5.50 3.35 -8.96
CA VAL A 201 6.08 4.68 -9.23
C VAL A 201 7.06 4.61 -10.40
N ILE A 202 8.03 3.70 -10.34
CA ILE A 202 9.05 3.52 -11.38
C ILE A 202 8.44 3.07 -12.70
N GLN A 203 7.53 2.08 -12.68
CA GLN A 203 6.88 1.55 -13.88
C GLN A 203 5.97 2.58 -14.55
N ALA A 204 5.32 3.42 -13.75
CA ALA A 204 4.51 4.53 -14.23
C ALA A 204 5.38 5.70 -14.72
N GLY A 205 6.68 5.74 -14.43
CA GLY A 205 7.62 6.74 -14.93
C GLY A 205 7.80 7.97 -14.02
N PHE A 206 7.53 7.83 -12.72
CA PHE A 206 7.79 8.83 -11.70
C PHE A 206 9.16 8.65 -11.03
N GLU A 207 9.66 9.69 -10.40
CA GLU A 207 10.97 9.73 -9.75
C GLU A 207 10.98 9.01 -8.38
N PRO A 208 11.66 7.87 -8.22
CA PRO A 208 11.65 7.12 -6.97
C PRO A 208 12.31 7.87 -5.79
N LYS A 209 13.22 8.82 -6.04
CA LYS A 209 13.81 9.63 -4.96
C LYS A 209 12.79 10.51 -4.24
N ALA A 210 11.68 10.86 -4.89
CA ALA A 210 10.61 11.62 -4.26
C ALA A 210 10.00 10.86 -3.07
N ALA A 211 9.92 9.52 -3.15
CA ALA A 211 9.46 8.68 -2.06
C ALA A 211 10.37 8.76 -0.83
N LEU A 212 11.70 8.66 -1.04
CA LEU A 212 12.68 8.77 0.05
C LEU A 212 12.64 10.15 0.71
N ALA A 213 12.54 11.21 -0.09
CA ALA A 213 12.41 12.57 0.41
C ALA A 213 11.11 12.75 1.22
N LEU A 214 10.00 12.18 0.75
CA LEU A 214 8.74 12.26 1.45
C LEU A 214 8.78 11.51 2.80
N LEU A 215 9.31 10.27 2.81
CA LEU A 215 9.47 9.49 4.04
C LEU A 215 10.40 10.20 5.05
N GLN A 216 11.51 10.79 4.57
CA GLN A 216 12.42 11.56 5.43
C GLN A 216 11.72 12.75 6.10
N ASP A 217 10.75 13.35 5.42
CA ASP A 217 9.96 14.44 5.97
C ASP A 217 8.86 13.95 6.90
N PHE A 218 8.24 12.80 6.63
CA PHE A 218 7.28 12.17 7.55
C PHE A 218 7.93 11.70 8.87
N GLU A 219 9.24 11.43 8.90
CA GLU A 219 9.96 11.20 10.17
C GLU A 219 9.89 12.40 11.13
N ARG A 220 9.59 13.60 10.63
CA ARG A 220 9.48 14.83 11.43
C ARG A 220 8.07 15.07 11.96
N PHE A 221 7.09 14.24 11.58
CA PHE A 221 5.75 14.38 12.11
C PHE A 221 5.73 14.04 13.59
N GLU A 222 5.00 14.82 14.38
CA GLU A 222 4.80 14.51 15.80
C GLU A 222 4.04 13.19 15.96
N ASN A 223 4.36 12.46 17.02
CA ASN A 223 3.74 11.17 17.30
C ASN A 223 2.63 11.35 18.37
N PRO A 224 1.38 10.89 18.11
CA PRO A 224 0.91 10.19 16.92
C PRO A 224 0.06 11.10 16.00
N SER A 225 0.63 11.61 14.90
CA SER A 225 -0.16 12.17 13.79
C SER A 225 -1.07 11.11 13.16
N PRO A 226 -2.22 11.48 12.57
CA PRO A 226 -3.15 10.50 11.99
C PRO A 226 -2.54 9.57 10.93
N PHE A 227 -1.64 10.08 10.09
CA PHE A 227 -0.87 9.27 9.14
C PHE A 227 -0.01 8.23 9.85
N LEU A 228 0.76 8.62 10.88
CA LEU A 228 1.66 7.69 11.59
C LEU A 228 0.91 6.61 12.40
N ARG A 229 -0.36 6.85 12.77
CA ARG A 229 -1.20 5.82 13.41
C ARG A 229 -1.58 4.69 12.46
N THR A 230 -1.82 5.04 11.19
CA THR A 230 -2.28 4.09 10.17
C THR A 230 -1.10 3.48 9.40
N HIS A 231 -0.04 4.27 9.20
CA HIS A 231 1.18 3.97 8.44
C HIS A 231 2.45 4.15 9.30
N PRO A 232 2.71 3.26 10.27
CA PRO A 232 3.82 3.38 11.22
C PRO A 232 5.20 3.05 10.60
N TYR A 233 6.25 3.09 11.43
CA TYR A 233 7.62 2.64 11.12
C TYR A 233 8.37 3.42 10.01
N VAL A 234 8.06 4.71 9.82
CA VAL A 234 8.60 5.54 8.73
C VAL A 234 10.14 5.49 8.61
N ALA A 235 10.87 5.50 9.73
CA ALA A 235 12.34 5.43 9.70
C ALA A 235 12.85 4.11 9.09
N ILE A 236 12.25 2.99 9.49
CA ILE A 236 12.63 1.67 8.97
C ILE A 236 12.20 1.53 7.50
N ARG A 237 11.00 2.01 7.18
CA ARG A 237 10.47 2.08 5.81
C ARG A 237 11.42 2.82 4.86
N ARG A 238 11.91 4.00 5.25
CA ARG A 238 12.88 4.77 4.45
C ARG A 238 14.19 4.01 4.25
N GLN A 239 14.77 3.46 5.32
CA GLN A 239 16.03 2.71 5.24
C GLN A 239 15.90 1.48 4.32
N TYR A 240 14.79 0.74 4.45
CA TYR A 240 14.48 -0.39 3.58
C TYR A 240 14.38 0.04 2.12
N LEU A 241 13.63 1.12 1.84
CA LEU A 241 13.41 1.60 0.49
C LEU A 241 14.69 2.13 -0.16
N GLU A 242 15.52 2.85 0.60
CA GLU A 242 16.82 3.36 0.16
C GLU A 242 17.72 2.21 -0.28
N ARG A 243 17.77 1.15 0.53
CA ARG A 243 18.53 -0.05 0.21
C ARG A 243 17.97 -0.79 -1.00
N TYR A 244 16.66 -1.00 -1.07
CA TYR A 244 16.03 -1.62 -2.23
C TYR A 244 16.36 -0.86 -3.52
N LEU A 245 16.30 0.48 -3.49
CA LEU A 245 16.66 1.32 -4.63
C LEU A 245 18.16 1.25 -4.96
N ALA A 246 19.05 1.15 -3.96
CA ALA A 246 20.48 1.00 -4.17
C ALA A 246 20.82 -0.33 -4.85
N GLU A 247 20.31 -1.44 -4.32
CA GLU A 247 20.60 -2.79 -4.82
C GLU A 247 19.99 -3.05 -6.21
N THR A 248 18.84 -2.43 -6.49
CA THR A 248 18.22 -2.50 -7.83
C THR A 248 18.84 -1.55 -8.86
N GLY A 249 19.85 -0.75 -8.47
CA GLY A 249 20.47 0.26 -9.33
C GLY A 249 19.52 1.42 -9.69
N ARG A 250 18.45 1.63 -8.92
CA ARG A 250 17.40 2.62 -9.15
C ARG A 250 17.59 3.91 -8.34
N LEU A 251 18.50 3.92 -7.37
CA LEU A 251 18.87 5.13 -6.63
C LEU A 251 19.52 6.22 -7.52
N GLY A 252 20.02 5.87 -8.71
CA GLY A 252 20.61 6.81 -9.69
C GLY A 252 19.81 6.97 -10.99
N ALA A 253 18.66 6.32 -11.13
CA ALA A 253 17.92 6.29 -12.39
C ALA A 253 17.10 7.58 -12.58
N ALA A 254 17.55 8.47 -13.48
CA ALA A 254 16.73 9.60 -13.96
C ALA A 254 15.36 9.12 -14.47
N PRO A 255 14.31 9.95 -14.35
CA PRO A 255 12.96 9.56 -14.74
C PRO A 255 12.97 9.07 -16.19
N ALA A 256 12.26 7.98 -16.46
CA ALA A 256 11.96 7.63 -17.84
C ALA A 256 11.11 8.79 -18.39
N GLY A 257 11.76 9.71 -19.10
CA GLY A 257 11.13 10.88 -19.69
C GLY A 257 9.83 10.48 -20.40
N GLY A 258 8.84 11.38 -20.32
CA GLY A 258 7.51 11.19 -20.88
C GLY A 258 7.58 10.53 -22.25
N VAL A 259 6.61 9.64 -22.51
CA VAL A 259 6.53 8.76 -23.68
C VAL A 259 6.76 9.54 -24.98
N ASP A 260 8.02 9.67 -25.38
CA ASP A 260 8.41 10.11 -26.71
C ASP A 260 8.48 8.86 -27.58
N THR A 261 7.70 8.86 -28.65
CA THR A 261 7.44 7.69 -29.50
C THR A 261 8.60 7.36 -30.45
N ARG A 262 9.79 7.94 -30.23
CA ARG A 262 11.02 7.60 -30.95
C ARG A 262 12.19 7.40 -29.98
N SER A 263 12.35 6.18 -29.48
CA SER A 263 13.48 5.82 -28.62
C SER A 263 14.74 5.57 -29.44
N SER A 264 15.86 6.19 -29.05
CA SER A 264 17.17 5.91 -29.65
C SER A 264 17.68 4.52 -29.22
N PRO A 265 18.60 3.89 -30.00
CA PRO A 265 19.19 2.60 -29.62
C PRO A 265 19.84 2.59 -28.23
N ALA A 266 20.46 3.71 -27.82
CA ALA A 266 21.07 3.87 -26.51
C ALA A 266 20.04 3.92 -25.37
N GLN A 267 18.90 4.59 -25.58
CA GLN A 267 17.80 4.61 -24.62
C GLN A 267 17.15 3.24 -24.48
N THR A 268 17.02 2.49 -25.58
CA THR A 268 16.51 1.11 -25.59
C THR A 268 17.45 0.15 -24.85
N ALA A 269 18.77 0.27 -25.04
CA ALA A 269 19.76 -0.53 -24.33
C ALA A 269 19.75 -0.24 -22.81
N ALA A 270 19.72 1.04 -22.42
CA ALA A 270 19.64 1.44 -21.02
C ALA A 270 18.32 0.99 -20.36
N ARG A 271 17.21 0.99 -21.11
CA ARG A 271 15.92 0.45 -20.64
C ARG A 271 15.98 -1.06 -20.44
N THR A 272 16.60 -1.78 -21.37
CA THR A 272 16.75 -3.24 -21.32
C THR A 272 17.65 -3.69 -20.17
N ALA A 273 18.77 -2.99 -19.93
CA ALA A 273 19.64 -3.25 -18.78
C ALA A 273 18.89 -3.04 -17.45
N ARG A 274 18.16 -1.93 -17.33
CA ARG A 274 17.31 -1.64 -16.16
C ARG A 274 16.20 -2.67 -15.95
N LEU A 275 15.63 -3.22 -17.01
CA LEU A 275 14.64 -4.31 -16.94
C LEU A 275 15.26 -5.63 -16.47
N LYS A 276 16.47 -5.97 -16.92
CA LYS A 276 17.19 -7.17 -16.44
C LYS A 276 17.52 -7.05 -14.95
N GLN A 277 18.07 -5.91 -14.51
CA GLN A 277 18.32 -5.62 -13.10
C GLN A 277 17.03 -5.70 -12.27
N TRP A 278 15.93 -5.19 -12.81
CA TRP A 278 14.62 -5.26 -12.15
C TRP A 278 14.09 -6.69 -11.99
N ARG A 279 14.24 -7.54 -13.01
CA ARG A 279 13.85 -8.97 -12.91
C ARG A 279 14.69 -9.71 -11.88
N GLU A 280 15.99 -9.44 -11.83
CA GLU A 280 16.85 -10.04 -10.82
C GLU A 280 16.48 -9.55 -9.42
N ALA A 281 16.17 -8.27 -9.26
CA ALA A 281 15.70 -7.73 -7.99
C ALA A 281 14.37 -8.33 -7.54
N GLN A 282 13.42 -8.60 -8.44
CA GLN A 282 12.19 -9.33 -8.10
C GLN A 282 12.46 -10.78 -7.66
N ARG A 283 13.54 -11.38 -8.16
CA ARG A 283 13.98 -12.71 -7.73
C ARG A 283 14.62 -12.68 -6.34
N LEU A 284 15.36 -11.62 -6.03
CA LEU A 284 16.00 -11.41 -4.72
C LEU A 284 15.02 -10.94 -3.64
N TYR A 285 13.99 -10.19 -4.05
CA TYR A 285 12.93 -9.65 -3.20
C TYR A 285 11.53 -10.01 -3.72
N PRO A 286 11.12 -11.30 -3.65
CA PRO A 286 9.77 -11.68 -4.00
C PRO A 286 8.72 -10.89 -3.22
N VAL A 287 7.62 -10.55 -3.89
CA VAL A 287 6.44 -9.95 -3.22
C VAL A 287 5.97 -10.90 -2.12
N GLY A 288 5.77 -10.38 -0.90
CA GLY A 288 5.39 -11.17 0.26
C GLY A 288 6.54 -11.93 0.97
N SER A 289 7.80 -11.75 0.56
CA SER A 289 8.94 -12.45 1.19
C SER A 289 9.72 -11.59 2.19
N VAL A 290 9.20 -10.44 2.62
CA VAL A 290 9.85 -9.59 3.61
C VAL A 290 9.81 -10.30 4.96
N SER A 291 10.81 -11.14 5.23
CA SER A 291 11.01 -11.76 6.53
C SER A 291 11.80 -10.81 7.42
N TRP A 292 11.17 -10.36 8.51
CA TRP A 292 11.78 -9.45 9.49
C TRP A 292 13.12 -9.97 10.00
N ASN A 293 13.25 -11.28 10.25
CA ASN A 293 14.49 -11.91 10.70
C ASN A 293 15.65 -11.80 9.69
N ASN A 294 15.35 -11.72 8.39
CA ASN A 294 16.37 -11.48 7.38
C ASN A 294 16.76 -10.00 7.32
N LEU A 295 15.79 -9.11 7.45
CA LEU A 295 16.03 -7.67 7.38
C LEU A 295 16.77 -7.17 8.63
N GLN A 296 16.36 -7.60 9.83
CA GLN A 296 17.00 -7.24 11.10
C GLN A 296 18.47 -7.65 11.12
N ARG A 297 18.77 -8.90 10.74
CA ARG A 297 20.17 -9.38 10.63
C ARG A 297 21.04 -8.55 9.71
N GLN A 298 20.45 -7.95 8.67
CA GLN A 298 21.17 -7.12 7.73
C GLN A 298 21.32 -5.66 8.22
N ILE A 299 20.36 -5.15 8.98
CA ILE A 299 20.47 -3.86 9.70
C ILE A 299 21.58 -3.95 10.75
N ASP A 300 21.54 -4.98 11.60
CA ASP A 300 22.54 -5.20 12.66
C ASP A 300 23.96 -5.31 12.09
N ALA A 301 24.11 -5.97 10.92
CA ALA A 301 25.40 -6.13 10.25
C ALA A 301 25.99 -4.81 9.70
N LEU A 302 25.15 -3.82 9.39
CA LEU A 302 25.58 -2.51 8.89
C LEU A 302 25.86 -1.52 10.02
N GLU A 303 25.11 -1.59 11.12
CA GLU A 303 25.43 -0.86 12.34
C GLU A 303 26.78 -1.31 12.92
N ALA A 304 27.11 -2.59 12.81
CA ALA A 304 28.42 -3.12 13.17
C ALA A 304 29.58 -2.67 12.27
N GLN A 305 29.29 -2.05 11.11
CA GLN A 305 30.29 -1.52 10.17
C GLN A 305 30.49 0.01 10.27
N ARG A 306 29.74 0.68 11.16
CA ARG A 306 29.89 2.11 11.49
C ARG A 306 30.67 2.29 12.79
#